data_AF-A0A5N5WVC5-F1
#
_entry.id   AF-A0A5N5WVC5-F1
#
_cell.length_a   1.000
_cell.length_b   1.000
_cell.length_c   1.000
_cell.angle_alpha   90.00
_cell.angle_beta   90.00
_cell.angle_gamma   90.00
#
_symmetry.space_group_name_H-M   'P 1'
#
loop_
_entity.id
_entity.type
_entity.pdbx_description
1 polymer ?
#
loop_
_entity_poly.entity_id
_entity_poly.type
_entity_poly.pdbx_seq_one_letter_code
_entity_poly.pdbx_strand_id
1 'polypeptide(L)'
;MTGKIDINNEVYKLPVQPFKMNVRKVNRKMFERQAQVHRERLAYLEVLKQSDSFANIILPPIILDAMEDLDKKKASGHYPRYIRRDLYHHQESMRKDPSFSNNTAPSHLQPFLNAADSSQIPFFTPSLSSSLEPVVYRITHSSELVDLGVRSHWFFVKDSTNTHVLYALQALWSNEMPIIDAVLRRAGEFLPQIGAVSVKIRKTRGGSFRLEASTGPEIGTIIEIPDGEAHRKDWSPRRFQYGGRSFAWKCGRANGKKADGGMFKPFAWESLYETKRKGGANGAAHSIYMVGGLDIYFREHLLAAQLARLVRCSYPPNKDSKGVEAASSAMGLLSILELAS
;
A
#
# COMPACT_ATOMS: atom_id res chain seq x y z
N MET A 1 5.04 11.97 -24.91
CA MET A 1 6.23 11.28 -25.49
C MET A 1 6.41 9.98 -24.72
N THR A 2 6.13 8.84 -25.34
CA THR A 2 6.51 7.53 -24.81
C THR A 2 8.01 7.36 -25.03
N GLY A 3 8.79 7.39 -23.95
CA GLY A 3 10.20 6.99 -24.02
C GLY A 3 10.25 5.48 -24.24
N LYS A 4 10.95 5.04 -25.29
CA LYS A 4 11.33 3.64 -25.51
C LYS A 4 12.84 3.58 -25.43
N ILE A 5 13.38 2.70 -24.60
CA ILE A 5 14.79 2.33 -24.66
C ILE A 5 14.84 0.87 -25.04
N ASP A 6 15.62 0.57 -26.08
CA ASP A 6 15.99 -0.78 -26.44
C ASP A 6 17.27 -1.16 -25.70
N ILE A 7 17.20 -2.20 -24.88
CA ILE A 7 18.33 -2.76 -24.13
C ILE A 7 18.29 -4.27 -24.35
N ASN A 8 19.30 -4.85 -25.00
CA ASN A 8 19.46 -6.30 -25.20
C ASN A 8 18.20 -7.01 -25.78
N ASN A 9 17.56 -6.46 -26.81
CA ASN A 9 16.30 -6.93 -27.40
C ASN A 9 15.07 -6.88 -26.46
N GLU A 10 15.18 -6.27 -25.28
CA GLU A 10 14.04 -5.95 -24.42
C GLU A 10 13.68 -4.47 -24.54
N VAL A 11 12.43 -4.20 -24.93
CA VAL A 11 11.90 -2.85 -25.05
C VAL A 11 11.35 -2.38 -23.71
N TYR A 12 12.09 -1.51 -23.03
CA TYR A 12 11.63 -0.85 -21.81
C TYR A 12 10.67 0.28 -22.19
N LYS A 13 9.37 0.05 -21.98
CA LYS A 13 8.32 1.04 -22.22
C LYS A 13 8.13 1.88 -20.97
N LEU A 14 8.28 3.20 -21.09
CA LEU A 14 7.82 4.16 -20.08
C LEU A 14 6.43 4.65 -20.49
N PRO A 15 5.34 4.09 -19.92
CA PRO A 15 3.99 4.52 -20.27
C PRO A 15 3.79 5.95 -19.77
N VAL A 16 3.66 6.89 -20.71
CA VAL A 16 3.19 8.26 -20.43
C VAL A 16 1.91 8.45 -21.23
N GLN A 17 0.77 8.46 -20.56
CA GLN A 17 -0.51 8.76 -21.22
C GLN A 17 -0.51 10.23 -21.70
N PRO A 18 -1.05 10.51 -22.90
CA PRO A 18 -1.17 11.87 -23.42
C PRO A 18 -2.18 12.70 -22.59
N PHE A 19 -1.87 13.99 -22.47
CA PHE A 19 -2.61 14.97 -21.67
C PHE A 19 -3.95 15.34 -22.32
N LYS A 20 -5.04 15.35 -21.55
CA LYS A 20 -6.31 16.01 -21.94
C LYS A 20 -6.31 17.44 -21.39
N MET A 21 -6.71 18.43 -22.18
CA MET A 21 -6.81 19.83 -21.73
C MET A 21 -8.13 20.01 -20.97
N ASN A 22 -8.08 19.97 -19.62
CA ASN A 22 -9.08 20.44 -18.62
C ASN A 22 -9.03 19.61 -17.31
N VAL A 23 -7.84 19.25 -16.86
CA VAL A 23 -7.69 18.39 -15.67
C VAL A 23 -7.36 19.24 -14.43
N ARG A 24 -7.98 18.92 -13.29
CA ARG A 24 -7.71 19.55 -11.98
C ARG A 24 -6.20 19.62 -11.72
N LYS A 25 -5.74 20.72 -11.09
CA LYS A 25 -4.31 20.98 -10.80
C LYS A 25 -3.63 19.82 -10.07
N VAL A 26 -4.35 19.13 -9.17
CA VAL A 26 -3.89 17.90 -8.49
C VAL A 26 -3.40 16.84 -9.49
N ASN A 27 -4.14 16.61 -10.57
CA ASN A 27 -3.82 15.58 -11.55
C ASN A 27 -2.66 16.03 -12.43
N ARG A 28 -2.66 17.29 -12.88
CA ARG A 28 -1.51 17.85 -13.61
C ARG A 28 -0.23 17.68 -12.80
N LYS A 29 -0.26 17.97 -11.50
CA LYS A 29 0.88 17.75 -10.60
C LYS A 29 1.25 16.28 -10.47
N MET A 30 0.28 15.37 -10.41
CA MET A 30 0.55 13.94 -10.47
C MET A 30 1.30 13.53 -11.76
N PHE A 31 0.87 13.99 -12.94
CA PHE A 31 1.57 13.72 -14.21
C PHE A 31 2.98 14.32 -14.24
N GLU A 32 3.15 15.56 -13.75
CA GLU A 32 4.47 16.20 -13.63
C GLU A 32 5.41 15.38 -12.73
N ARG A 33 4.89 14.81 -11.63
CA ARG A 33 5.65 13.92 -10.74
C ARG A 33 6.01 12.60 -11.41
N GLN A 34 5.08 11.99 -12.15
CA GLN A 34 5.37 10.79 -12.92
C GLN A 34 6.49 11.06 -13.95
N ALA A 35 6.37 12.15 -14.71
CA ALA A 35 7.37 12.53 -15.69
C ALA A 35 8.74 12.82 -15.04
N GLN A 36 8.77 13.35 -13.82
CA GLN A 36 10.00 13.49 -13.06
C GLN A 36 10.62 12.12 -12.71
N VAL A 37 9.84 11.21 -12.12
CA VAL A 37 10.32 9.86 -11.76
C VAL A 37 10.85 9.11 -12.99
N HIS A 38 10.16 9.18 -14.13
CA HIS A 38 10.60 8.54 -15.36
C HIS A 38 11.84 9.19 -15.98
N ARG A 39 12.01 10.52 -15.87
CA ARG A 39 13.24 11.21 -16.32
C ARG A 39 14.45 10.81 -15.48
N GLU A 40 14.29 10.77 -14.15
CA GLU A 40 15.34 10.30 -13.24
C GLU A 40 15.73 8.85 -13.55
N ARG A 41 14.73 8.02 -13.88
CA ARG A 41 14.98 6.63 -14.30
C ARG A 41 15.67 6.53 -15.66
N LEU A 42 15.25 7.32 -16.65
CA LEU A 42 15.87 7.36 -17.97
C LEU A 42 17.36 7.70 -17.87
N ALA A 43 17.69 8.75 -17.12
CA ALA A 43 19.08 9.16 -16.90
C ALA A 43 19.93 8.04 -16.27
N TYR A 44 19.36 7.30 -15.30
CA TYR A 44 20.04 6.14 -14.73
C TYR A 44 20.30 5.04 -15.76
N LEU A 45 19.30 4.69 -16.58
CA LEU A 45 19.44 3.66 -17.60
C LEU A 45 20.45 4.05 -18.69
N GLU A 46 20.52 5.33 -19.04
CA GLU A 46 21.51 5.86 -19.98
C GLU A 46 22.94 5.73 -19.43
N VAL A 47 23.15 5.98 -18.13
CA VAL A 47 24.46 5.76 -17.47
C VAL A 47 24.85 4.29 -17.52
N LEU A 48 23.92 3.37 -17.21
CA LEU A 48 24.19 1.93 -17.30
C LEU A 48 24.56 1.51 -18.72
N LYS A 49 23.81 2.01 -19.71
CA LYS A 49 24.07 1.75 -21.14
C LYS A 49 25.45 2.25 -21.57
N GLN A 50 25.91 3.40 -21.08
CA GLN A 50 27.26 3.90 -21.36
C GLN A 50 28.35 3.03 -20.71
N SER A 51 28.07 2.44 -19.55
CA SER A 51 28.99 1.56 -18.84
C SER A 51 28.99 0.09 -19.33
N ASP A 52 28.15 -0.25 -20.31
CA ASP A 52 27.90 -1.61 -20.82
C ASP A 52 27.67 -2.67 -19.73
N SER A 53 27.11 -2.23 -18.60
CA SER A 53 26.88 -3.08 -17.43
C SER A 53 25.47 -2.84 -16.92
N PHE A 54 24.63 -3.87 -17.07
CA PHE A 54 23.28 -3.92 -16.51
C PHE A 54 23.22 -4.83 -15.27
N ALA A 55 24.38 -5.20 -14.73
CA ALA A 55 24.46 -5.98 -13.51
C ALA A 55 23.75 -5.25 -12.37
N ASN A 56 22.83 -5.95 -11.69
CA ASN A 56 22.03 -5.43 -10.56
C ASN A 56 21.04 -4.31 -10.92
N ILE A 57 20.56 -4.24 -12.15
CA ILE A 57 19.47 -3.32 -12.51
C ILE A 57 18.24 -3.55 -11.62
N ILE A 58 17.82 -2.52 -10.88
CA ILE A 58 16.60 -2.57 -10.08
C ILE A 58 15.42 -2.23 -10.98
N LEU A 59 14.51 -3.17 -11.24
CA LEU A 59 13.31 -2.91 -12.02
C LEU A 59 12.21 -2.30 -11.13
N PRO A 60 11.60 -1.16 -11.52
CA PRO A 60 10.42 -0.64 -10.84
C PRO A 60 9.26 -1.63 -10.96
N PRO A 61 8.49 -1.85 -9.88
CA PRO A 61 7.40 -2.81 -9.91
C PRO A 61 6.30 -2.37 -10.89
N ILE A 62 5.70 -3.35 -11.58
CA ILE A 62 4.51 -3.20 -12.44
C ILE A 62 3.46 -4.28 -12.11
N ILE A 63 2.23 -4.14 -12.61
CA ILE A 63 1.13 -5.09 -12.40
C ILE A 63 1.46 -6.41 -13.06
N LEU A 64 2.20 -6.40 -14.16
CA LEU A 64 2.63 -7.62 -14.84
C LEU A 64 3.58 -8.42 -13.96
N ASP A 65 4.53 -7.78 -13.27
CA ASP A 65 5.36 -8.44 -12.27
C ASP A 65 4.47 -9.07 -11.21
N ALA A 66 3.47 -8.32 -10.74
CA ALA A 66 2.53 -8.81 -9.74
C ALA A 66 1.69 -9.99 -10.24
N MET A 67 1.36 -10.05 -11.52
CA MET A 67 0.64 -11.17 -12.14
C MET A 67 1.55 -12.37 -12.38
N GLU A 68 2.78 -12.15 -12.85
CA GLU A 68 3.76 -13.19 -13.11
C GLU A 68 4.23 -13.85 -11.80
N ASP A 69 4.43 -13.07 -10.74
CA ASP A 69 4.76 -13.58 -9.40
C ASP A 69 3.67 -14.55 -8.90
N LEU A 70 2.43 -14.39 -9.38
CA LEU A 70 1.31 -15.25 -9.05
C LEU A 70 1.23 -16.51 -9.93
N ASP A 71 1.60 -16.42 -11.20
CA ASP A 71 1.54 -17.55 -12.14
C ASP A 71 2.72 -18.51 -11.95
N LYS A 72 3.94 -18.01 -11.71
CA LYS A 72 5.11 -18.85 -11.38
C LYS A 72 4.90 -19.71 -10.13
N LYS A 73 4.06 -19.23 -9.21
CA LYS A 73 3.89 -19.80 -7.87
C LYS A 73 2.57 -20.54 -7.67
N LYS A 74 1.71 -20.59 -8.71
CA LYS A 74 0.50 -21.44 -8.76
C LYS A 74 0.84 -22.93 -8.62
N ALA A 75 2.05 -23.32 -9.03
CA ALA A 75 2.53 -24.70 -8.97
C ALA A 75 2.86 -25.21 -7.56
N SER A 76 2.99 -24.33 -6.54
CA SER A 76 3.51 -24.72 -5.20
C SER A 76 2.50 -24.59 -4.04
N GLY A 77 1.23 -24.32 -4.30
CA GLY A 77 0.18 -24.29 -3.26
C GLY A 77 -0.05 -22.92 -2.59
N HIS A 78 -1.26 -22.40 -2.82
CA HIS A 78 -2.08 -21.48 -2.00
C HIS A 78 -1.41 -20.28 -1.29
N TYR A 79 -1.02 -19.26 -2.07
CA TYR A 79 -0.64 -17.96 -1.53
C TYR A 79 -1.82 -17.22 -0.86
N PRO A 80 -1.55 -16.40 0.16
CA PRO A 80 -2.55 -15.62 0.88
C PRO A 80 -3.47 -14.77 -0.02
N ARG A 81 -2.96 -14.23 -1.14
CA ARG A 81 -3.77 -13.49 -2.12
C ARG A 81 -4.83 -14.37 -2.80
N TYR A 82 -4.49 -15.58 -3.22
CA TYR A 82 -5.45 -16.48 -3.88
C TYR A 82 -6.53 -16.90 -2.91
N ILE A 83 -6.13 -17.29 -1.70
CA ILE A 83 -7.07 -17.58 -0.61
C ILE A 83 -7.97 -16.37 -0.36
N ARG A 84 -7.40 -15.16 -0.33
CA ARG A 84 -8.18 -13.91 -0.16
C ARG A 84 -9.20 -13.70 -1.28
N ARG A 85 -8.78 -13.79 -2.54
CA ARG A 85 -9.64 -13.61 -3.72
C ARG A 85 -10.77 -14.64 -3.71
N ASP A 86 -10.43 -15.90 -3.52
CA ASP A 86 -11.38 -17.01 -3.58
C ASP A 86 -12.36 -16.96 -2.39
N LEU A 87 -11.88 -16.61 -1.18
CA LEU A 87 -12.75 -16.33 -0.03
C LEU A 87 -13.69 -15.15 -0.32
N TYR A 88 -13.19 -14.08 -0.94
CA TYR A 88 -14.01 -12.92 -1.30
C TYR A 88 -15.13 -13.31 -2.28
N HIS A 89 -14.80 -14.01 -3.37
CA HIS A 89 -15.82 -14.47 -4.32
C HIS A 89 -16.81 -15.46 -3.70
N HIS A 90 -16.36 -16.34 -2.82
CA HIS A 90 -17.25 -17.26 -2.12
C HIS A 90 -18.23 -16.50 -1.20
N GLN A 91 -17.73 -15.53 -0.42
CA GLN A 91 -18.57 -14.68 0.43
C GLN A 91 -19.56 -13.84 -0.37
N GLU A 92 -19.13 -13.27 -1.50
CA GLU A 92 -20.02 -12.53 -2.41
C GLU A 92 -21.10 -13.43 -3.01
N SER A 93 -20.78 -14.70 -3.31
CA SER A 93 -21.75 -15.67 -3.81
C SER A 93 -22.79 -16.00 -2.74
N MET A 94 -22.37 -16.23 -1.48
CA MET A 94 -23.29 -16.44 -0.35
C MET A 94 -24.17 -15.22 -0.05
N ARG A 95 -23.66 -14.00 -0.28
CA ARG A 95 -24.47 -12.77 -0.13
C ARG A 95 -25.55 -12.65 -1.20
N LYS A 96 -25.28 -13.12 -2.42
CA LYS A 96 -26.23 -13.09 -3.54
C LYS A 96 -27.25 -14.22 -3.48
N ASP A 97 -26.85 -15.37 -2.96
CA ASP A 97 -27.70 -16.56 -2.84
C ASP A 97 -27.55 -17.19 -1.44
N PRO A 98 -28.55 -17.04 -0.55
CA PRO A 98 -28.54 -17.61 0.79
C PRO A 98 -28.57 -19.15 0.84
N SER A 99 -28.85 -19.82 -0.30
CA SER A 99 -28.79 -21.28 -0.39
C SER A 99 -27.37 -21.81 -0.55
N PHE A 100 -26.43 -20.94 -0.92
CA PHE A 100 -25.01 -21.25 -1.02
C PHE A 100 -24.44 -21.46 0.40
N SER A 101 -23.80 -22.59 0.64
CA SER A 101 -23.28 -22.96 1.97
C SER A 101 -21.77 -23.19 1.95
N ASN A 102 -21.12 -23.11 3.11
CA ASN A 102 -19.69 -23.41 3.27
C ASN A 102 -19.32 -24.82 2.76
N ASN A 103 -20.26 -25.77 2.74
CA ASN A 103 -20.05 -27.14 2.25
C ASN A 103 -19.80 -27.19 0.73
N THR A 104 -20.20 -26.15 0.00
CA THR A 104 -19.97 -26.03 -1.45
C THR A 104 -18.65 -25.32 -1.79
N ALA A 105 -17.91 -24.86 -0.79
CA ALA A 105 -16.66 -24.16 -1.01
C ALA A 105 -15.55 -25.11 -1.52
N PRO A 106 -14.64 -24.63 -2.39
CA PRO A 106 -13.46 -25.38 -2.80
C PRO A 106 -12.65 -25.92 -1.61
N SER A 107 -12.06 -27.10 -1.76
CA SER A 107 -11.35 -27.82 -0.68
C SER A 107 -10.25 -26.98 -0.01
N HIS A 108 -9.57 -26.12 -0.77
CA HIS A 108 -8.52 -25.24 -0.23
C HIS A 108 -9.03 -24.08 0.64
N LEU A 109 -10.33 -23.79 0.60
CA LEU A 109 -10.97 -22.77 1.45
C LEU A 109 -11.55 -23.35 2.74
N GLN A 110 -11.85 -24.65 2.75
CA GLN A 110 -12.44 -25.34 3.90
C GLN A 110 -11.66 -25.11 5.22
N PRO A 111 -10.32 -25.12 5.27
CA PRO A 111 -9.57 -24.84 6.50
C PRO A 111 -9.78 -23.43 7.05
N PHE A 112 -10.19 -22.47 6.22
CA PHE A 112 -10.44 -21.09 6.62
C PHE A 112 -11.91 -20.83 6.95
N LEU A 113 -12.83 -21.54 6.29
CA LEU A 113 -14.28 -21.40 6.48
C LEU A 113 -14.81 -22.19 7.68
N ASN A 114 -14.20 -23.35 7.96
CA ASN A 114 -14.64 -24.26 9.02
C ASN A 114 -13.82 -24.11 10.31
N ALA A 115 -12.84 -23.20 10.34
CA ALA A 115 -12.04 -22.97 11.53
C ALA A 115 -12.93 -22.36 12.63
N ALA A 116 -13.14 -23.13 13.71
CA ALA A 116 -13.80 -22.66 14.92
C ALA A 116 -12.87 -21.72 15.73
N ASP A 117 -11.56 -21.88 15.59
CA ASP A 117 -10.54 -21.02 16.20
C ASP A 117 -9.33 -20.85 15.26
N SER A 118 -8.62 -19.73 15.45
CA SER A 118 -7.37 -19.35 14.77
C SER A 118 -6.27 -20.39 14.82
N SER A 119 -6.26 -21.29 15.81
CA SER A 119 -5.34 -22.43 15.90
C SER A 119 -5.55 -23.50 14.82
N GLN A 120 -6.75 -23.57 14.24
CA GLN A 120 -7.11 -24.50 13.16
C GLN A 120 -6.82 -23.93 11.77
N ILE A 121 -6.61 -22.61 11.69
CA ILE A 121 -6.17 -21.96 10.47
C ILE A 121 -4.70 -22.33 10.28
N PRO A 122 -4.28 -22.90 9.13
CA PRO A 122 -2.88 -23.22 8.86
C PRO A 122 -2.03 -22.01 9.22
N PHE A 123 -0.84 -22.13 9.83
CA PHE A 123 -0.03 -20.95 10.13
C PHE A 123 0.35 -20.20 8.85
N PHE A 124 0.63 -18.89 8.90
CA PHE A 124 0.99 -18.09 7.71
C PHE A 124 2.32 -18.55 7.09
N THR A 125 2.91 -19.56 7.68
CA THR A 125 4.25 -19.98 7.40
C THR A 125 4.27 -21.50 7.36
N PRO A 126 4.42 -22.13 6.19
CA PRO A 126 5.52 -23.05 6.02
C PRO A 126 6.73 -22.17 5.66
N SER A 127 7.57 -21.84 6.65
CA SER A 127 8.88 -21.21 6.46
C SER A 127 8.98 -20.12 5.35
N LEU A 128 8.60 -18.86 5.63
CA LEU A 128 9.32 -17.74 5.01
C LEU A 128 10.76 -18.02 5.38
N SER A 129 11.58 -18.41 4.41
CA SER A 129 12.92 -18.86 4.73
C SER A 129 13.62 -17.72 5.43
N SER A 130 14.11 -17.96 6.66
CA SER A 130 14.95 -17.00 7.36
C SER A 130 16.25 -16.72 6.59
N SER A 131 16.56 -17.54 5.58
CA SER A 131 17.63 -17.31 4.62
C SER A 131 17.35 -16.20 3.62
N LEU A 132 16.10 -15.74 3.46
CA LEU A 132 15.78 -14.65 2.55
C LEU A 132 16.04 -13.31 3.24
N GLU A 133 16.95 -12.53 2.64
CA GLU A 133 17.27 -11.18 3.07
C GLU A 133 15.99 -10.29 3.17
N PRO A 134 15.84 -9.50 4.24
CA PRO A 134 14.75 -8.54 4.36
C PRO A 134 14.78 -7.50 3.24
N VAL A 135 13.60 -7.17 2.71
CA VAL A 135 13.45 -6.08 1.75
C VAL A 135 13.50 -4.75 2.50
N VAL A 136 14.45 -3.89 2.12
CA VAL A 136 14.64 -2.58 2.76
C VAL A 136 14.14 -1.47 1.83
N TYR A 137 13.22 -0.67 2.35
CA TYR A 137 12.71 0.53 1.71
C TYR A 137 13.19 1.80 2.40
N ARG A 138 13.50 2.82 1.62
CA ARG A 138 13.85 4.17 2.09
C ARG A 138 12.71 5.11 1.79
N ILE A 139 12.23 5.82 2.80
CA ILE A 139 11.08 6.71 2.65
C ILE A 139 11.57 8.15 2.62
N THR A 140 11.27 8.82 1.51
CA THR A 140 11.48 10.27 1.34
C THR A 140 10.13 10.96 1.22
N HIS A 141 10.05 12.21 1.65
CA HIS A 141 8.82 13.00 1.65
C HIS A 141 8.98 14.22 0.76
N SER A 142 7.91 14.56 0.05
CA SER A 142 7.75 15.82 -0.66
C SER A 142 6.32 16.32 -0.49
N SER A 143 6.11 17.63 -0.62
CA SER A 143 4.75 18.18 -0.66
C SER A 143 4.67 19.37 -1.59
N GLU A 144 3.49 19.61 -2.14
CA GLU A 144 3.24 20.72 -3.05
C GLU A 144 1.83 21.27 -2.91
N LEU A 145 1.68 22.57 -3.17
CA LEU A 145 0.38 23.23 -3.14
C LEU A 145 -0.39 22.92 -4.43
N VAL A 146 -1.52 22.25 -4.28
CA VAL A 146 -2.37 21.83 -5.40
C VAL A 146 -3.63 22.68 -5.55
N ASP A 147 -4.06 23.34 -4.47
CA ASP A 147 -5.15 24.33 -4.48
C ASP A 147 -4.96 25.31 -3.30
N LEU A 148 -5.79 26.36 -3.22
CA LEU A 148 -5.82 27.28 -2.08
C LEU A 148 -6.09 26.49 -0.79
N GLY A 149 -5.12 26.50 0.13
CA GLY A 149 -5.21 25.78 1.40
C GLY A 149 -5.08 24.25 1.31
N VAL A 150 -4.87 23.67 0.12
CA VAL A 150 -4.76 22.22 -0.08
C VAL A 150 -3.36 21.84 -0.59
N ARG A 151 -2.71 20.93 0.13
CA ARG A 151 -1.38 20.38 -0.21
C ARG A 151 -1.48 18.90 -0.53
N SER A 152 -0.79 18.48 -1.58
CA SER A 152 -0.55 17.06 -1.88
C SER A 152 0.74 16.64 -1.20
N HIS A 153 0.65 15.65 -0.31
CA HIS A 153 1.79 15.03 0.35
C HIS A 153 2.15 13.74 -0.38
N TRP A 154 3.44 13.60 -0.68
CA TRP A 154 4.02 12.49 -1.42
C TRP A 154 5.06 11.79 -0.56
N PHE A 155 4.87 10.50 -0.33
CA PHE A 155 5.84 9.63 0.31
C PHE A 155 6.39 8.68 -0.74
N PHE A 156 7.63 8.92 -1.15
CA PHE A 156 8.31 8.07 -2.13
C PHE A 156 9.02 6.93 -1.41
N VAL A 157 8.65 5.71 -1.80
CA VAL A 157 9.24 4.47 -1.34
C VAL A 157 10.36 4.12 -2.32
N LYS A 158 11.59 4.29 -1.87
CA LYS A 158 12.79 3.98 -2.63
C LYS A 158 13.39 2.65 -2.21
N ASP A 159 14.23 2.11 -3.07
CA ASP A 159 15.05 0.94 -2.79
C ASP A 159 16.05 1.17 -1.63
N SER A 160 16.81 0.14 -1.26
CA SER A 160 17.72 0.16 -0.11
C SER A 160 18.83 1.21 -0.24
N THR A 161 19.23 1.53 -1.48
CA THR A 161 20.26 2.53 -1.84
C THR A 161 19.72 3.96 -1.87
N ASN A 162 18.40 4.16 -1.72
CA ASN A 162 17.72 5.45 -1.78
C ASN A 162 17.80 6.14 -3.16
N THR A 163 18.04 5.38 -4.23
CA THR A 163 18.21 5.92 -5.59
C THR A 163 16.93 5.79 -6.39
N HIS A 164 16.32 4.60 -6.41
CA HIS A 164 15.20 4.28 -7.30
C HIS A 164 13.87 4.33 -6.55
N VAL A 165 12.94 5.13 -7.07
CA VAL A 165 11.55 5.12 -6.60
C VAL A 165 10.88 3.83 -7.08
N LEU A 166 10.35 3.06 -6.14
CA LEU A 166 9.61 1.82 -6.37
C LEU A 166 8.10 2.05 -6.22
N TYR A 167 7.70 2.85 -5.24
CA TYR A 167 6.30 3.22 -5.03
C TYR A 167 6.18 4.69 -4.62
N ALA A 168 4.99 5.26 -4.78
CA ALA A 168 4.65 6.58 -4.27
C ALA A 168 3.27 6.56 -3.62
N LEU A 169 3.20 6.94 -2.35
CA LEU A 169 1.94 7.20 -1.67
C LEU A 169 1.59 8.69 -1.74
N GLN A 170 0.38 8.99 -2.21
CA GLN A 170 -0.17 10.33 -2.25
C GLN A 170 -1.31 10.46 -1.24
N ALA A 171 -1.36 11.59 -0.53
CA ALA A 171 -2.51 11.98 0.29
C ALA A 171 -2.76 13.49 0.17
N LEU A 172 -4.02 13.92 0.22
CA LEU A 172 -4.38 15.33 0.22
C LEU A 172 -4.61 15.82 1.64
N TRP A 173 -4.02 16.95 1.99
CA TRP A 173 -4.13 17.58 3.29
C TRP A 173 -4.56 19.04 3.15
N SER A 174 -5.40 19.49 4.07
CA SER A 174 -5.76 20.91 4.23
C SER A 174 -5.96 21.22 5.71
N ASN A 175 -5.98 22.50 6.07
CA ASN A 175 -6.25 22.91 7.45
C ASN A 175 -7.70 22.63 7.89
N GLU A 176 -8.62 22.48 6.94
CA GLU A 176 -10.06 22.38 7.18
C GLU A 176 -10.57 20.95 7.09
N MET A 177 -10.00 20.13 6.21
CA MET A 177 -10.41 18.74 6.01
C MET A 177 -9.32 17.75 6.44
N PRO A 178 -9.67 16.71 7.23
CA PRO A 178 -8.75 15.63 7.56
C PRO A 178 -8.28 14.89 6.31
N ILE A 179 -7.10 14.26 6.39
CA ILE A 179 -6.70 13.25 5.42
C ILE A 179 -7.64 12.05 5.61
N ILE A 180 -8.50 11.82 4.61
CA ILE A 180 -9.49 10.74 4.57
C ILE A 180 -9.14 9.64 3.57
N ASP A 181 -8.21 9.90 2.67
CA ASP A 181 -7.76 8.99 1.63
C ASP A 181 -6.25 9.10 1.38
N ALA A 182 -5.67 7.97 0.99
CA ALA A 182 -4.32 7.88 0.49
C ALA A 182 -4.25 6.82 -0.59
N VAL A 183 -3.39 7.01 -1.60
CA VAL A 183 -3.24 6.07 -2.72
C VAL A 183 -1.77 5.74 -2.92
N LEU A 184 -1.41 4.47 -2.75
CA LEU A 184 -0.10 3.93 -3.09
C LEU A 184 -0.09 3.48 -4.55
N ARG A 185 0.90 3.95 -5.31
CA ARG A 185 1.08 3.63 -6.73
C ARG A 185 2.45 3.03 -6.96
N ARG A 186 2.55 2.14 -7.96
CA ARG A 186 3.83 1.60 -8.42
C ARG A 186 4.55 2.61 -9.29
N ALA A 187 5.87 2.66 -9.20
CA ALA A 187 6.68 3.60 -9.98
C ALA A 187 6.71 3.28 -11.47
N GLY A 188 6.59 2.01 -11.86
CA GLY A 188 6.48 1.60 -13.26
C GLY A 188 5.10 1.90 -13.88
N GLU A 189 4.09 2.14 -13.04
CA GLU A 189 2.69 2.33 -13.43
C GLU A 189 2.05 3.47 -12.64
N PHE A 190 2.65 4.65 -12.73
CA PHE A 190 2.14 5.80 -11.98
C PHE A 190 0.70 6.16 -12.41
N LEU A 191 0.34 5.91 -13.69
CA LEU A 191 -0.98 6.12 -14.27
C LEU A 191 -1.24 5.17 -15.46
N PRO A 192 -2.47 4.64 -15.65
CA PRO A 192 -3.67 4.76 -14.81
C PRO A 192 -3.61 3.90 -13.54
N GLN A 193 -4.60 4.03 -12.62
CA GLN A 193 -4.62 3.38 -11.27
C GLN A 193 -4.64 1.83 -11.27
N ILE A 194 -4.26 1.17 -12.37
CA ILE A 194 -4.24 -0.28 -12.49
C ILE A 194 -3.32 -0.86 -11.41
N GLY A 195 -3.92 -1.51 -10.41
CA GLY A 195 -3.21 -2.09 -9.28
C GLY A 195 -2.74 -1.11 -8.20
N ALA A 196 -3.21 0.14 -8.21
CA ALA A 196 -2.98 1.05 -7.09
C ALA A 196 -3.69 0.54 -5.83
N VAL A 197 -3.09 0.78 -4.66
CA VAL A 197 -3.69 0.46 -3.36
C VAL A 197 -4.30 1.72 -2.78
N SER A 198 -5.63 1.78 -2.78
CA SER A 198 -6.40 2.87 -2.19
C SER A 198 -6.68 2.56 -0.72
N VAL A 199 -6.33 3.48 0.17
CA VAL A 199 -6.54 3.39 1.61
C VAL A 199 -7.48 4.51 2.04
N LYS A 200 -8.66 4.15 2.52
CA LYS A 200 -9.58 5.11 3.16
C LYS A 200 -9.32 5.11 4.65
N ILE A 201 -9.22 6.30 5.22
CA ILE A 201 -9.04 6.54 6.65
C ILE A 201 -10.39 7.00 7.19
N ARG A 202 -11.03 6.20 8.02
CA ARG A 202 -12.36 6.51 8.58
C ARG A 202 -12.31 6.65 10.08
N LYS A 203 -12.92 7.70 10.61
CA LYS A 203 -13.08 7.87 12.05
C LYS A 203 -14.22 7.01 12.56
N THR A 204 -14.01 6.40 13.71
CA THR A 204 -14.97 5.52 14.37
C THR A 204 -15.79 6.31 15.39
N ARG A 205 -16.88 5.72 15.90
CA ARG A 205 -17.75 6.37 16.90
C ARG A 205 -16.99 6.75 18.19
N GLY A 206 -16.00 5.95 18.60
CA GLY A 206 -15.17 6.23 19.77
C GLY A 206 -14.09 7.30 19.54
N GLY A 207 -13.89 7.74 18.28
CA GLY A 207 -12.91 8.74 17.89
C GLY A 207 -11.57 8.17 17.43
N SER A 208 -11.40 6.84 17.43
CA SER A 208 -10.26 6.17 16.80
C SER A 208 -10.43 6.13 15.27
N PHE A 209 -9.45 5.54 14.57
CA PHE A 209 -9.48 5.43 13.12
C PHE A 209 -9.41 3.97 12.69
N ARG A 210 -10.16 3.62 11.63
CA ARG A 210 -10.06 2.37 10.86
C ARG A 210 -9.46 2.65 9.50
N LEU A 211 -8.74 1.68 8.95
CA LEU A 211 -8.22 1.74 7.58
C LEU A 211 -9.01 0.77 6.71
N GLU A 212 -9.34 1.20 5.50
CA GLU A 212 -9.97 0.37 4.48
C GLU A 212 -9.10 0.38 3.23
N ALA A 213 -8.32 -0.68 3.04
CA ALA A 213 -7.41 -0.82 1.92
C ALA A 213 -8.02 -1.68 0.81
N SER A 214 -7.96 -1.22 -0.43
CA SER A 214 -8.48 -1.91 -1.60
C SER A 214 -7.45 -1.88 -2.74
N THR A 215 -7.32 -2.99 -3.45
CA THR A 215 -6.40 -3.15 -4.59
C THR A 215 -7.24 -3.65 -5.76
N GLY A 216 -7.99 -2.74 -6.39
CA GLY A 216 -9.01 -3.07 -7.40
C GLY A 216 -10.26 -3.76 -6.83
N PRO A 217 -11.32 -3.92 -7.66
CA PRO A 217 -12.61 -4.46 -7.23
C PRO A 217 -12.60 -5.97 -6.99
N GLU A 218 -11.64 -6.71 -7.55
CA GLU A 218 -11.71 -8.19 -7.63
C GLU A 218 -11.34 -8.94 -6.34
N ILE A 219 -10.72 -8.28 -5.35
CA ILE A 219 -10.08 -8.97 -4.20
C ILE A 219 -10.64 -8.47 -2.85
N GLY A 220 -11.74 -7.71 -2.90
CA GLY A 220 -12.39 -7.14 -1.72
C GLY A 220 -11.53 -6.11 -0.97
N THR A 221 -12.12 -5.52 0.07
CA THR A 221 -11.48 -4.52 0.91
C THR A 221 -10.93 -5.15 2.19
N ILE A 222 -9.69 -4.81 2.56
CA ILE A 222 -9.12 -5.15 3.87
C ILE A 222 -9.50 -4.05 4.85
N ILE A 223 -10.09 -4.45 5.96
CA ILE A 223 -10.49 -3.54 7.02
C ILE A 223 -9.54 -3.76 8.20
N GLU A 224 -8.83 -2.71 8.59
CA GLU A 224 -8.02 -2.69 9.80
C GLU A 224 -8.79 -2.01 10.92
N ILE A 225 -9.09 -2.77 11.96
CA ILE A 225 -9.96 -2.36 13.05
C ILE A 225 -9.12 -1.93 14.25
N PRO A 226 -9.50 -0.83 14.94
CA PRO A 226 -8.84 -0.43 16.15
C PRO A 226 -9.24 -1.26 17.38
N ASP A 227 -8.26 -1.53 18.26
CA ASP A 227 -8.55 -2.16 19.56
C ASP A 227 -9.42 -1.22 20.41
N GLY A 228 -10.59 -1.70 20.84
CA GLY A 228 -11.53 -0.89 21.64
C GLY A 228 -12.12 0.29 20.87
N GLU A 229 -12.53 0.05 19.62
CA GLU A 229 -13.12 1.02 18.67
C GLU A 229 -14.10 2.02 19.32
N ALA A 230 -14.94 1.55 20.24
CA ALA A 230 -15.96 2.37 20.91
C ALA A 230 -15.43 3.29 22.02
N HIS A 231 -14.20 3.08 22.51
CA HIS A 231 -13.73 3.69 23.77
C HIS A 231 -12.37 4.39 23.68
N ARG A 232 -11.68 4.31 22.53
CA ARG A 232 -10.35 4.92 22.35
C ARG A 232 -10.38 6.07 21.34
N LYS A 233 -9.69 7.16 21.68
CA LYS A 233 -9.56 8.39 20.87
C LYS A 233 -8.28 8.44 20.03
N ASP A 234 -7.36 7.49 20.23
CA ASP A 234 -6.04 7.51 19.62
C ASP A 234 -6.02 6.72 18.30
N TRP A 235 -5.03 7.00 17.44
CA TRP A 235 -4.78 6.21 16.25
C TRP A 235 -4.37 4.78 16.63
N SER A 236 -5.23 3.81 16.35
CA SER A 236 -4.96 2.44 16.73
C SER A 236 -5.56 1.35 15.84
N PRO A 237 -5.65 1.43 14.49
CA PRO A 237 -5.85 0.23 13.69
C PRO A 237 -4.80 -0.80 14.09
N ARG A 238 -5.25 -1.97 14.55
CA ARG A 238 -4.41 -2.96 15.23
C ARG A 238 -4.52 -4.31 14.60
N ARG A 239 -5.69 -4.68 14.10
CA ARG A 239 -5.97 -6.03 13.63
C ARG A 239 -6.60 -5.98 12.26
N PHE A 240 -6.22 -6.90 11.40
CA PHE A 240 -6.81 -7.06 10.08
C PHE A 240 -6.75 -8.50 9.66
N GLN A 241 -7.59 -8.88 8.70
CA GLN A 241 -7.56 -10.20 8.10
C GLN A 241 -6.99 -10.11 6.69
N TYR A 242 -6.08 -11.02 6.33
CA TYR A 242 -5.56 -11.15 4.98
C TYR A 242 -5.45 -12.63 4.61
N GLY A 243 -6.10 -13.03 3.50
CA GLY A 243 -6.09 -14.43 3.05
C GLY A 243 -6.64 -15.41 4.09
N GLY A 244 -7.73 -15.05 4.76
CA GLY A 244 -8.35 -15.86 5.81
C GLY A 244 -7.65 -15.78 7.18
N ARG A 245 -6.56 -15.05 7.30
CA ARG A 245 -5.67 -15.08 8.48
C ARG A 245 -5.68 -13.77 9.23
N SER A 246 -5.63 -13.83 10.56
CA SER A 246 -5.63 -12.66 11.42
C SER A 246 -4.20 -12.16 11.66
N PHE A 247 -3.97 -10.88 11.40
CA PHE A 247 -2.73 -10.19 11.66
C PHE A 247 -2.95 -9.09 12.69
N ALA A 248 -1.92 -8.81 13.48
CA ALA A 248 -1.93 -7.72 14.44
C ALA A 248 -0.65 -6.87 14.34
N TRP A 249 -0.82 -5.56 14.29
CA TRP A 249 0.28 -4.61 14.39
C TRP A 249 0.83 -4.59 15.82
N LYS A 250 2.07 -5.08 16.01
CA LYS A 250 2.78 -4.97 17.28
C LYS A 250 3.20 -3.50 17.51
N CYS A 251 2.79 -2.90 18.61
CA CYS A 251 3.27 -1.55 18.99
C CYS A 251 4.71 -1.59 19.48
N GLY A 252 5.49 -0.57 19.11
CA GLY A 252 6.90 -0.44 19.52
C GLY A 252 7.10 0.21 20.89
N ARG A 253 6.62 -0.39 21.97
CA ARG A 253 6.89 0.11 23.34
C ARG A 253 7.35 -0.99 24.28
N ALA A 254 8.37 -0.68 25.07
CA ALA A 254 8.82 -1.49 26.20
C ALA A 254 8.00 -1.25 27.49
N ASN A 255 7.49 -0.02 27.74
CA ASN A 255 7.08 0.38 29.11
C ASN A 255 5.67 1.00 29.29
N GLY A 256 4.67 0.62 28.49
CA GLY A 256 3.25 0.74 28.90
C GLY A 256 2.59 2.12 29.17
N LYS A 257 3.24 3.29 29.09
CA LYS A 257 2.58 4.61 29.37
C LYS A 257 2.55 5.61 28.18
N LYS A 258 1.34 6.16 27.93
CA LYS A 258 0.83 7.31 27.10
C LYS A 258 0.86 7.35 25.55
N ALA A 259 -0.34 7.22 24.95
CA ALA A 259 -0.95 7.87 23.76
C ALA A 259 -0.48 7.57 22.31
N ASP A 260 0.77 7.79 21.90
CA ASP A 260 1.02 8.01 20.46
C ASP A 260 1.24 6.76 19.58
N GLY A 261 0.78 5.59 20.00
CA GLY A 261 0.76 4.40 19.14
C GLY A 261 2.11 3.84 18.65
N GLY A 262 3.25 4.38 19.09
CA GLY A 262 4.63 3.86 18.91
C GLY A 262 4.88 3.11 17.61
N MET A 263 5.09 3.83 16.50
CA MET A 263 5.29 3.25 15.16
C MET A 263 6.63 2.51 14.97
N PHE A 264 7.56 2.59 15.92
CA PHE A 264 8.95 2.18 15.71
C PHE A 264 9.36 1.13 16.78
N LYS A 265 9.72 -0.09 16.37
CA LYS A 265 10.27 -1.17 17.23
C LYS A 265 11.38 -1.92 16.48
N PRO A 266 12.52 -2.26 17.11
CA PRO A 266 13.52 -3.16 16.52
C PRO A 266 12.92 -4.47 15.98
N PHE A 267 13.36 -4.86 14.78
CA PHE A 267 12.96 -6.05 14.04
C PHE A 267 13.20 -7.30 14.89
N ALA A 268 12.18 -8.13 14.97
CA ALA A 268 12.24 -9.48 15.48
C ALA A 268 11.60 -10.38 14.42
N TRP A 269 12.16 -11.55 14.16
CA TRP A 269 11.71 -12.49 13.11
C TRP A 269 10.23 -12.89 13.21
N GLU A 270 9.58 -12.69 14.36
CA GLU A 270 8.12 -12.80 14.53
C GLU A 270 7.30 -11.63 13.94
N SER A 271 7.94 -10.64 13.33
CA SER A 271 7.30 -9.40 12.81
C SER A 271 7.48 -9.34 11.29
N LEU A 272 6.38 -9.22 10.55
CA LEU A 272 6.41 -9.15 9.08
C LEU A 272 7.11 -7.90 8.53
N TYR A 273 7.23 -6.86 9.36
CA TYR A 273 7.83 -5.59 8.99
C TYR A 273 8.29 -4.80 10.23
N GLU A 274 9.21 -3.85 10.02
CA GLU A 274 9.63 -2.83 10.99
C GLU A 274 9.72 -1.46 10.27
N THR A 275 9.41 -0.37 10.97
CA THR A 275 9.84 0.98 10.56
C THR A 275 10.89 1.51 11.52
N LYS A 276 11.98 2.11 11.00
CA LYS A 276 12.99 2.87 11.75
C LYS A 276 13.03 4.31 11.30
N ARG A 277 13.16 5.25 12.26
CA ARG A 277 13.58 6.63 11.96
C ARG A 277 15.07 6.64 11.66
N LYS A 278 15.47 7.29 10.57
CA LYS A 278 16.87 7.65 10.34
C LYS A 278 17.02 9.13 10.62
N GLY A 279 18.04 9.51 11.39
CA GLY A 279 18.38 10.91 11.70
C GLY A 279 18.94 11.65 10.47
N GLY A 280 18.16 11.75 9.40
CA GLY A 280 18.48 12.53 8.19
C GLY A 280 19.62 12.02 7.30
N ALA A 281 20.41 11.03 7.73
CA ALA A 281 21.50 10.49 6.92
C ALA A 281 20.99 9.94 5.58
N ASN A 282 21.54 10.45 4.48
CA ASN A 282 21.19 10.17 3.07
C ASN A 282 19.82 10.71 2.59
N GLY A 283 19.20 11.67 3.30
CA GLY A 283 17.98 12.35 2.86
C GLY A 283 16.68 11.54 3.02
N ALA A 284 16.73 10.30 3.52
CA ALA A 284 15.56 9.50 3.88
C ALA A 284 15.22 9.67 5.36
N ALA A 285 13.98 10.10 5.66
CA ALA A 285 13.51 10.31 7.03
C ALA A 285 13.18 8.99 7.74
N HIS A 286 12.73 7.99 6.99
CA HIS A 286 12.33 6.69 7.53
C HIS A 286 12.88 5.54 6.67
N SER A 287 13.00 4.36 7.28
CA SER A 287 13.28 3.11 6.57
C SER A 287 12.26 2.05 7.00
N ILE A 288 11.75 1.28 6.05
CA ILE A 288 10.85 0.16 6.30
C ILE A 288 11.58 -1.12 5.94
N TYR A 289 11.62 -2.07 6.86
CA TYR A 289 12.17 -3.40 6.67
C TYR A 289 10.98 -4.36 6.56
N MET A 290 10.96 -5.24 5.56
CA MET A 290 9.93 -6.26 5.40
C MET A 290 10.56 -7.63 5.26
N VAL A 291 9.95 -8.65 5.84
CA VAL A 291 10.45 -10.03 5.70
C VAL A 291 10.43 -10.43 4.23
N GLY A 292 11.49 -11.12 3.78
CA GLY A 292 11.56 -11.70 2.45
C GLY A 292 10.47 -12.75 2.21
N GLY A 293 10.14 -13.01 0.95
CA GLY A 293 9.15 -14.04 0.57
C GLY A 293 7.67 -13.61 0.66
N LEU A 294 7.38 -12.38 1.11
CA LEU A 294 6.02 -11.81 1.00
C LEU A 294 5.64 -11.57 -0.47
N ASP A 295 4.43 -12.00 -0.85
CA ASP A 295 3.86 -11.67 -2.15
C ASP A 295 3.70 -10.15 -2.31
N ILE A 296 3.81 -9.68 -3.54
CA ILE A 296 3.83 -8.25 -3.84
C ILE A 296 2.54 -7.55 -3.36
N TYR A 297 1.37 -8.18 -3.47
CA TYR A 297 0.10 -7.57 -3.07
C TYR A 297 0.02 -7.38 -1.56
N PHE A 298 0.47 -8.38 -0.79
CA PHE A 298 0.50 -8.24 0.66
C PHE A 298 1.51 -7.17 1.08
N ARG A 299 2.67 -7.14 0.42
CA ARG A 299 3.70 -6.12 0.63
C ARG A 299 3.19 -4.70 0.35
N GLU A 300 2.49 -4.52 -0.75
CA GLU A 300 1.86 -3.26 -1.14
C GLU A 300 0.78 -2.83 -0.15
N HIS A 301 -0.04 -3.76 0.32
CA HIS A 301 -1.01 -3.47 1.38
C HIS A 301 -0.33 -2.98 2.66
N LEU A 302 0.71 -3.68 3.14
CA LEU A 302 1.45 -3.30 4.34
C LEU A 302 2.13 -1.92 4.17
N LEU A 303 2.71 -1.65 2.99
CA LEU A 303 3.28 -0.35 2.66
C LEU A 303 2.21 0.75 2.68
N ALA A 304 1.08 0.52 2.01
CA ALA A 304 0.02 1.51 1.89
C ALA A 304 -0.57 1.85 3.27
N ALA A 305 -0.86 0.84 4.10
CA ALA A 305 -1.36 1.01 5.45
C ALA A 305 -0.38 1.80 6.34
N GLN A 306 0.89 1.40 6.35
CA GLN A 306 1.91 2.04 7.19
C GLN A 306 2.19 3.48 6.76
N LEU A 307 2.23 3.76 5.46
CA LEU A 307 2.45 5.11 4.93
C LEU A 307 1.22 6.00 5.09
N ALA A 308 0.00 5.46 4.95
CA ALA A 308 -1.24 6.18 5.24
C ALA A 308 -1.31 6.59 6.71
N ARG A 309 -0.91 5.69 7.61
CA ARG A 309 -0.71 6.01 9.03
C ARG A 309 0.34 7.09 9.23
N LEU A 310 1.51 6.95 8.60
CA LEU A 310 2.61 7.91 8.73
C LEU A 310 2.19 9.32 8.31
N VAL A 311 1.54 9.47 7.15
CA VAL A 311 1.10 10.79 6.65
C VAL A 311 0.05 11.41 7.56
N ARG A 312 -0.92 10.61 8.04
CA ARG A 312 -1.98 11.11 8.94
C ARG A 312 -1.43 11.58 10.29
N CYS A 313 -0.47 10.85 10.85
CA CYS A 313 0.18 11.21 12.10
C CYS A 313 1.14 12.40 11.94
N SER A 314 1.79 12.54 10.77
CA SER A 314 2.73 13.64 10.50
C SER A 314 2.01 14.96 10.21
N TYR A 315 0.79 14.88 9.68
CA TYR A 315 0.00 16.04 9.26
C TYR A 315 -1.44 15.94 9.81
N PRO A 316 -1.63 16.06 11.14
CA PRO A 316 -2.97 16.09 11.72
C PRO A 316 -3.71 17.37 11.26
N PRO A 317 -5.03 17.33 11.05
CA PRO A 317 -5.82 18.53 10.78
C PRO A 317 -5.95 19.37 12.04
N ASN A 318 -6.07 20.68 11.88
CA ASN A 318 -6.33 21.59 13.01
C ASN A 318 -7.73 21.38 13.60
N LYS A 319 -8.70 20.99 12.76
CA LYS A 319 -10.05 20.62 13.17
C LYS A 319 -10.35 19.21 12.70
N ASP A 320 -10.45 18.29 13.65
CA ASP A 320 -10.94 16.94 13.42
C ASP A 320 -12.48 16.97 13.49
N SER A 321 -13.10 17.71 12.56
CA SER A 321 -14.51 18.11 12.62
C SER A 321 -15.45 16.91 12.51
N LYS A 322 -16.26 16.68 13.55
CA LYS A 322 -17.40 15.77 13.51
C LYS A 322 -18.33 16.21 12.36
N GLY A 323 -18.55 15.35 11.36
CA GLY A 323 -19.52 15.57 10.28
C GLY A 323 -18.95 15.75 8.86
N VAL A 324 -17.71 16.23 8.70
CA VAL A 324 -17.11 16.42 7.35
C VAL A 324 -16.82 15.09 6.66
N GLU A 325 -16.55 14.03 7.43
CA GLU A 325 -16.29 12.69 6.90
C GLU A 325 -17.52 12.02 6.25
N ALA A 326 -18.75 12.39 6.66
CA ALA A 326 -19.99 11.86 6.07
C ALA A 326 -20.29 12.52 4.71
N ALA A 327 -19.92 13.78 4.53
CA ALA A 327 -20.06 14.50 3.25
C ALA A 327 -18.93 14.14 2.27
N SER A 328 -17.71 13.92 2.76
CA SER A 328 -16.55 13.59 1.91
C SER A 328 -16.45 12.10 1.53
N SER A 329 -17.11 11.20 2.26
CA SER A 329 -17.22 9.79 1.87
C SER A 329 -18.04 9.58 0.59
N ALA A 330 -18.94 10.51 0.24
CA ALA A 330 -19.62 10.55 -1.05
C ALA A 330 -18.69 11.03 -2.20
N MET A 331 -17.58 11.69 -1.88
CA MET A 331 -16.65 12.25 -2.87
C MET A 331 -15.18 11.98 -2.51
N GLY A 332 -14.73 10.72 -2.59
CA GLY A 332 -13.30 10.42 -2.49
C GLY A 332 -12.54 11.19 -3.57
N LEU A 333 -11.87 12.30 -3.22
CA LEU A 333 -11.29 13.24 -4.17
C LEU A 333 -10.16 12.60 -5.00
N LEU A 334 -9.49 11.58 -4.46
CA LEU A 334 -8.50 10.78 -5.21
C LEU A 334 -9.14 9.65 -6.05
N SER A 335 -10.36 9.22 -5.71
CA SER A 335 -11.14 8.20 -6.44
C SER A 335 -11.97 8.81 -7.57
N ILE A 336 -12.56 10.00 -7.36
CA ILE A 336 -13.32 10.79 -8.37
C ILE A 336 -12.40 11.33 -9.49
N LEU A 337 -11.09 11.14 -9.37
CA LEU A 337 -10.16 11.36 -10.49
C LEU A 337 -10.48 10.52 -11.74
N GLU A 338 -11.40 9.55 -11.64
CA GLU A 338 -11.89 8.72 -12.75
C GLU A 338 -12.97 9.37 -13.63
N LEU A 339 -13.78 10.32 -13.15
CA LEU A 339 -14.96 10.77 -13.93
C LEU A 339 -14.69 11.93 -14.91
N ALA A 340 -13.46 12.45 -14.97
CA ALA A 340 -13.10 13.58 -15.82
C ALA A 340 -11.86 13.34 -16.71
N SER A 341 -11.43 12.09 -16.90
CA SER A 341 -10.43 11.76 -17.93
C SER A 341 -11.09 11.30 -19.21
#